data_AF-A0A2M7ZHL8-F1
#
_entry.id   AF-A0A2M7ZHL8-F1
#
_cell.length_a   1.000
_cell.length_b   1.000
_cell.length_c   1.000
_cell.angle_alpha   90.00
_cell.angle_beta   90.00
_cell.angle_gamma   90.00
#
_symmetry.space_group_name_H-M   'P 1'
#
loop_
_entity.id
_entity.type
_entity.pdbx_description
1 polymer ?
#
loop_
_entity_poly.entity_id
_entity_poly.type
_entity_poly.pdbx_seq_one_letter_code
_entity_poly.pdbx_strand_id
1 'polypeptide(L)'
;LTTAATNGFAEVVLGAAIAIPVAVAFFGLNATQEFAKGGAFDLGFVSMPLIFQRIPLGQFFGFLWFLLLFFAGITSSVAMGQPVIAFLEDEFGLSRKKAVGVLAVIVLIAVQFVVFYQKYGFLNEMDYWAGTFGLVVFALIETVLFMWVFGADKAWKEMNEGGDFQIPRVFYFLMKYITPVVLFVLMIWWFIESAIPTLLLEGVNEVDKPYYWGSRALMVVIFISLILLVRKAWQKSQKKEN
;
A
#
# COMPACT_ATOMS: atom_id res chain seq x y z
N LEU A 1 -10.99 9.36 12.63
CA LEU A 1 -12.28 9.42 11.91
C LEU A 1 -12.20 10.28 10.65
N THR A 2 -11.76 11.54 10.76
CA THR A 2 -11.67 12.49 9.63
C THR A 2 -10.89 11.95 8.43
N THR A 3 -9.70 11.36 8.64
CA THR A 3 -8.90 10.78 7.54
C THR A 3 -9.65 9.70 6.77
N ALA A 4 -10.28 8.76 7.48
CA ALA A 4 -11.03 7.66 6.86
C ALA A 4 -12.27 8.18 6.12
N ALA A 5 -13.00 9.14 6.70
CA ALA A 5 -14.18 9.73 6.08
C ALA A 5 -13.82 10.52 4.81
N THR A 6 -12.78 11.37 4.86
CA THR A 6 -12.32 12.14 3.70
C THR A 6 -11.78 11.22 2.61
N ASN A 7 -11.04 10.17 2.96
CA ASN A 7 -10.57 9.18 2.00
C ASN A 7 -11.75 8.45 1.35
N GLY A 8 -12.70 7.95 2.14
CA GLY A 8 -13.88 7.25 1.62
C GLY A 8 -14.75 8.13 0.73
N PHE A 9 -14.91 9.42 1.07
CA PHE A 9 -15.58 10.38 0.20
C PHE A 9 -14.82 10.58 -1.13
N ALA A 10 -13.51 10.80 -1.06
CA ALA A 10 -12.69 10.97 -2.26
C ALA A 10 -12.73 9.73 -3.17
N GLU A 11 -12.67 8.53 -2.60
CA GLU A 11 -12.68 7.27 -3.33
C GLU A 11 -14.05 6.99 -3.98
N VAL A 12 -15.13 6.99 -3.19
CA VAL A 12 -16.46 6.58 -3.65
C VAL A 12 -17.19 7.66 -4.42
N VAL A 13 -17.03 8.94 -4.03
CA VAL A 13 -17.75 10.05 -4.68
C VAL A 13 -16.93 10.63 -5.82
N LEU A 14 -15.66 10.96 -5.60
CA LEU A 14 -14.86 11.60 -6.64
C LEU A 14 -14.25 10.58 -7.60
N GLY A 15 -13.57 9.56 -7.08
CA GLY A 15 -12.88 8.55 -7.89
C GLY A 15 -13.85 7.72 -8.74
N ALA A 16 -14.80 7.06 -8.08
CA ALA A 16 -15.74 6.17 -8.77
C ALA A 16 -16.69 6.89 -9.73
N ALA A 17 -17.01 8.17 -9.50
CA ALA A 17 -17.91 8.93 -10.39
C ALA A 17 -17.23 9.43 -11.68
N ILE A 18 -15.89 9.39 -11.77
CA ILE A 18 -15.17 9.85 -12.96
C ILE A 18 -14.90 8.70 -13.91
N ALA A 19 -14.02 7.77 -13.53
CA ALA A 19 -13.44 6.83 -14.49
C ALA A 19 -14.44 5.80 -15.03
N ILE A 20 -15.24 5.17 -14.16
CA ILE A 20 -16.17 4.12 -14.56
C ILE A 20 -17.32 4.69 -15.42
N PRO A 21 -18.07 5.75 -15.01
CA PRO A 21 -19.18 6.25 -15.81
C PRO A 21 -18.74 6.76 -17.18
N VAL A 22 -17.59 7.44 -17.25
CA VAL A 22 -17.05 7.95 -18.51
C VAL A 22 -16.59 6.79 -19.41
N ALA A 23 -15.92 5.76 -18.86
CA ALA A 23 -15.55 4.57 -19.63
C ALA A 23 -16.78 3.82 -20.16
N VAL A 24 -17.83 3.66 -19.34
CA VAL A 24 -19.08 3.00 -19.76
C VAL A 24 -19.78 3.81 -20.85
N ALA A 25 -19.81 5.14 -20.74
CA ALA A 25 -20.41 6.01 -21.74
C ALA A 25 -19.72 5.92 -23.11
N PHE A 26 -18.40 5.75 -23.15
CA PHE A 26 -17.62 5.71 -24.40
C PHE A 26 -17.45 4.32 -24.99
N PHE A 27 -17.29 3.30 -24.15
CA PHE A 27 -16.93 1.94 -24.58
C PHE A 27 -18.03 0.91 -24.32
N GLY A 28 -19.05 1.25 -23.53
CA GLY A 28 -20.06 0.30 -23.06
C GLY A 28 -19.54 -0.62 -21.95
N LEU A 29 -20.47 -1.33 -21.30
CA LEU A 29 -20.19 -2.13 -20.10
C LEU A 29 -19.12 -3.22 -20.32
N ASN A 30 -19.23 -3.97 -21.42
CA ASN A 30 -18.33 -5.12 -21.66
C ASN A 30 -16.87 -4.68 -21.81
N ALA A 31 -16.61 -3.61 -22.56
CA ALA A 31 -15.26 -3.10 -22.74
C ALA A 31 -14.73 -2.42 -21.46
N THR A 32 -15.58 -1.71 -20.71
CA THR A 32 -15.17 -1.16 -19.40
C THR A 32 -14.79 -2.25 -18.42
N GLN A 33 -15.53 -3.35 -18.37
CA GLN A 33 -15.19 -4.50 -17.53
C GLN A 33 -13.85 -5.11 -17.94
N GLU A 34 -13.54 -5.17 -19.23
CA GLU A 34 -12.25 -5.69 -19.70
C GLU A 34 -11.09 -4.77 -19.29
N PHE A 35 -11.23 -3.45 -19.45
CA PHE A 35 -10.23 -2.49 -18.92
C PHE A 35 -10.08 -2.59 -17.40
N ALA A 36 -11.18 -2.80 -16.67
CA ALA A 36 -11.16 -2.93 -15.22
C ALA A 36 -10.46 -4.22 -14.74
N LYS A 37 -10.46 -5.31 -15.53
CA LYS A 37 -9.70 -6.53 -15.22
C LYS A 37 -8.19 -6.30 -15.22
N GLY A 38 -7.71 -5.41 -16.09
CA GLY A 38 -6.32 -4.93 -16.10
C GLY A 38 -5.95 -4.04 -14.90
N GLY A 39 -6.93 -3.74 -14.04
CA GLY A 39 -6.76 -2.98 -12.81
C GLY A 39 -6.83 -1.46 -13.02
N ALA A 40 -6.48 -0.73 -11.95
CA ALA A 40 -6.57 0.73 -11.93
C ALA A 40 -5.63 1.40 -12.96
N PHE A 41 -4.52 0.74 -13.32
CA PHE A 41 -3.59 1.26 -14.31
C PHE A 41 -4.21 1.31 -15.70
N ASP A 42 -4.80 0.21 -16.17
CA ASP A 42 -5.42 0.15 -17.50
C ASP A 42 -6.61 1.09 -17.62
N LEU A 43 -7.43 1.20 -16.58
CA LEU A 43 -8.53 2.16 -16.57
C LEU A 43 -7.99 3.60 -16.62
N GLY A 44 -7.05 3.98 -15.75
CA GLY A 44 -6.58 5.36 -15.63
C GLY A 44 -5.57 5.83 -16.67
N PHE A 45 -4.72 4.95 -17.20
CA PHE A 45 -3.59 5.27 -18.08
C PHE A 45 -3.77 4.76 -19.52
N VAL A 46 -4.73 3.87 -19.78
CA VAL A 46 -5.06 3.44 -21.15
C VAL A 46 -6.42 3.97 -21.56
N SER A 47 -7.47 3.66 -20.80
CA SER A 47 -8.84 3.99 -21.21
C SER A 47 -9.12 5.50 -21.17
N MET A 48 -8.72 6.20 -20.10
CA MET A 48 -8.98 7.64 -19.96
C MET A 48 -8.31 8.48 -21.06
N PRO A 49 -7.01 8.29 -21.39
CA PRO A 49 -6.40 8.99 -22.52
C PRO A 49 -7.10 8.75 -23.87
N LEU A 50 -7.56 7.52 -24.13
CA LEU A 50 -8.32 7.21 -25.35
C LEU A 50 -9.65 7.96 -25.42
N ILE A 51 -10.32 8.15 -24.28
CA ILE A 51 -11.55 8.95 -24.19
C ILE A 51 -11.25 10.43 -24.42
N PHE A 52 -10.19 10.95 -23.79
CA PHE A 52 -9.81 12.34 -23.94
C PHE A 52 -9.49 12.69 -25.40
N GLN A 53 -8.92 11.78 -26.18
CA GLN A 53 -8.69 12.01 -27.62
C GLN A 53 -9.98 12.18 -28.44
N ARG A 54 -11.14 11.74 -27.92
CA ARG A 54 -12.43 11.77 -28.62
C ARG A 54 -13.33 12.93 -28.22
N ILE A 55 -12.92 13.75 -27.24
CA ILE A 55 -13.71 14.91 -26.78
C ILE A 55 -13.04 16.24 -27.16
N PRO A 56 -13.82 17.30 -27.41
CA PRO A 56 -13.25 18.63 -27.55
C PRO A 56 -12.49 19.03 -26.27
N LEU A 57 -11.37 19.74 -26.43
CA LEU A 57 -10.46 20.09 -25.33
C LEU A 57 -9.87 18.88 -24.58
N GLY A 58 -9.83 17.70 -25.21
CA GLY A 58 -9.28 16.48 -24.65
C GLY A 58 -7.92 16.60 -23.96
N GLN A 59 -6.97 17.31 -24.60
CA GLN A 59 -5.65 17.53 -24.03
C GLN A 59 -5.68 18.29 -22.70
N PHE A 60 -6.59 19.26 -22.55
CA PHE A 60 -6.75 20.02 -21.32
C PHE A 60 -7.31 19.14 -20.20
N PHE A 61 -8.33 18.33 -20.48
CA PHE A 61 -8.87 17.39 -19.50
C PHE A 61 -7.88 16.27 -19.15
N GLY A 62 -7.12 15.78 -20.12
CA GLY A 62 -6.02 14.83 -19.89
C GLY A 62 -4.94 15.42 -18.99
N PHE A 63 -4.55 16.68 -19.19
CA PHE A 63 -3.64 17.38 -18.29
C PHE A 63 -4.20 17.44 -16.86
N LEU A 64 -5.46 17.85 -16.67
CA LEU A 64 -6.08 17.91 -15.35
C LEU A 64 -6.17 16.55 -14.68
N TRP A 65 -6.48 15.49 -15.43
CA TRP A 65 -6.53 14.11 -14.94
C TRP A 65 -5.17 13.66 -14.40
N PHE A 66 -4.10 13.81 -15.19
CA PHE A 66 -2.77 13.40 -14.75
C PHE A 66 -2.21 14.32 -13.67
N LEU A 67 -2.57 15.60 -13.65
CA LEU A 67 -2.22 16.52 -12.58
C LEU A 67 -2.87 16.09 -11.25
N LEU A 68 -4.15 15.69 -11.30
CA LEU A 68 -4.85 15.12 -10.15
C LEU A 68 -4.16 13.84 -9.64
N LEU A 69 -3.85 12.89 -10.54
CA LEU A 69 -3.14 11.66 -10.18
C LEU A 69 -1.74 11.94 -9.61
N PHE A 70 -1.05 12.97 -10.13
CA PHE A 70 0.26 13.39 -9.64
C PHE A 70 0.21 13.89 -8.19
N PHE A 71 -0.75 14.78 -7.86
CA PHE A 71 -0.91 15.25 -6.48
C PHE A 71 -1.35 14.13 -5.53
N ALA A 72 -2.26 13.26 -5.96
CA ALA A 72 -2.69 12.10 -5.19
C ALA A 72 -1.52 11.12 -4.92
N GLY A 73 -0.69 10.87 -5.93
CA GLY A 73 0.50 10.03 -5.83
C GLY A 73 1.55 10.61 -4.89
N ILE A 74 1.93 11.88 -5.07
CA ILE A 74 2.98 12.52 -4.24
C ILE A 74 2.61 12.54 -2.77
N THR A 75 1.38 12.94 -2.44
CA THR A 75 0.93 13.03 -1.05
C THR A 75 0.97 11.66 -0.36
N SER A 76 0.57 10.60 -1.07
CA SER A 76 0.65 9.21 -0.58
C SER A 76 2.10 8.73 -0.42
N SER A 77 2.97 8.98 -1.42
CA SER A 77 4.39 8.58 -1.35
C SER A 77 5.14 9.26 -0.19
N VAL A 78 4.85 10.53 0.09
CA VAL A 78 5.45 11.24 1.23
C VAL A 78 5.00 10.63 2.57
N ALA A 79 3.72 10.27 2.69
CA ALA A 79 3.20 9.62 3.90
C ALA A 79 3.84 8.24 4.12
N MET A 80 4.00 7.42 3.07
CA MET A 80 4.62 6.10 3.16
C MET A 80 6.11 6.15 3.49
N GLY A 81 6.81 7.23 3.11
CA GLY A 81 8.22 7.43 3.47
C GLY A 81 8.44 7.84 4.93
N GLN A 82 7.42 8.39 5.59
CA GLN A 82 7.56 8.97 6.92
C GLN A 82 7.96 7.97 8.02
N PRO A 83 7.42 6.73 8.07
CA PRO A 83 7.85 5.74 9.07
C PRO A 83 9.35 5.44 9.01
N VAL A 84 9.94 5.40 7.81
CA VAL A 84 11.39 5.17 7.65
C VAL A 84 12.19 6.38 8.12
N ILE A 85 11.72 7.59 7.82
CA ILE A 85 12.37 8.83 8.27
C ILE A 85 12.34 8.90 9.80
N ALA A 86 11.17 8.71 10.41
CA ALA A 86 10.98 8.72 11.86
C ALA A 86 11.87 7.67 12.55
N PHE A 87 11.90 6.44 12.03
CA PHE A 87 12.79 5.40 12.55
C PHE A 87 14.28 5.81 12.56
N LEU A 88 14.74 6.47 11.50
CA LEU A 88 16.13 6.95 11.42
C LEU A 88 16.40 8.16 12.36
N GLU A 89 15.41 9.02 12.55
CA GLU A 89 15.51 10.16 13.48
C GLU A 89 15.53 9.67 14.94
N ASP A 90 14.55 8.85 15.32
CA ASP A 90 14.32 8.44 16.71
C ASP A 90 15.37 7.45 17.20
N GLU A 91 15.68 6.40 16.43
CA GLU A 91 16.59 5.34 16.88
C GLU A 91 18.07 5.70 16.64
N PHE A 92 18.34 6.35 15.50
CA PHE A 92 19.71 6.64 15.09
C PHE A 92 20.13 8.08 15.40
N GLY A 93 19.22 8.99 15.71
CA GLY A 93 19.52 10.40 16.00
C GLY A 93 19.96 11.17 14.76
N LEU A 94 19.56 10.72 13.56
CA LEU A 94 19.87 11.45 12.33
C LEU A 94 19.06 12.76 12.29
N SER A 95 19.64 13.80 11.69
CA SER A 95 18.83 14.97 11.35
C SER A 95 17.90 14.64 10.19
N ARG A 96 16.70 15.23 10.17
CA ARG A 96 15.70 15.07 9.12
C ARG A 96 16.25 15.09 7.71
N LYS A 97 17.10 16.06 7.41
CA LYS A 97 17.72 16.22 6.08
C LYS A 97 18.56 15.01 5.69
N LYS A 98 19.28 14.40 6.64
CA LYS A 98 20.06 13.18 6.40
C LYS A 98 19.15 11.96 6.24
N ALA A 99 18.15 11.80 7.12
CA ALA A 99 17.20 10.69 7.04
C ALA A 99 16.43 10.68 5.70
N VAL A 100 15.92 11.83 5.26
CA VAL A 100 15.30 12.01 3.95
C VAL A 100 16.27 11.69 2.80
N GLY A 101 17.52 12.16 2.89
CA GLY A 101 18.54 11.87 1.87
C GLY A 101 18.85 10.37 1.74
N VAL A 102 18.93 9.65 2.87
CA VAL A 102 19.10 8.19 2.89
C VAL A 102 17.92 7.50 2.24
N LEU A 103 16.68 7.84 2.62
CA LEU A 103 15.48 7.29 2.02
C LEU A 103 15.45 7.54 0.50
N ALA A 104 15.75 8.77 0.07
CA ALA A 104 15.75 9.14 -1.33
C ALA A 104 16.75 8.31 -2.16
N VAL A 105 17.95 8.07 -1.64
CA VAL A 105 18.95 7.22 -2.32
C VAL A 105 18.48 5.77 -2.40
N ILE A 106 17.92 5.22 -1.32
CA ILE A 106 17.41 3.84 -1.31
C ILE A 106 16.28 3.68 -2.33
N VAL A 107 15.31 4.60 -2.33
CA VAL A 107 14.19 4.59 -3.29
C VAL A 107 14.69 4.77 -4.72
N LEU A 108 15.64 5.67 -4.97
CA LEU A 108 16.21 5.92 -6.29
C LEU A 108 16.91 4.69 -6.88
N ILE A 109 17.58 3.89 -6.03
CA ILE A 109 18.20 2.63 -6.43
C ILE A 109 17.12 1.56 -6.69
N ALA A 110 16.18 1.39 -5.74
CA ALA A 110 15.14 0.37 -5.84
C ALA A 110 14.22 0.58 -7.05
N VAL A 111 13.89 1.84 -7.38
CA VAL A 111 12.98 2.15 -8.50
C VAL A 111 13.59 1.82 -9.87
N GLN A 112 14.93 1.74 -10.01
CA GLN A 112 15.54 1.35 -11.29
C GLN A 112 15.10 -0.05 -11.70
N PHE A 113 15.06 -0.99 -10.75
CA PHE A 113 14.61 -2.36 -11.03
C PHE A 113 13.16 -2.39 -11.52
N VAL A 114 12.29 -1.58 -10.90
CA VAL A 114 10.91 -1.43 -11.34
C VAL A 114 10.85 -0.86 -12.75
N VAL A 115 11.52 0.26 -13.02
CA VAL A 115 11.47 0.94 -14.33
C VAL A 115 11.98 0.04 -15.46
N PHE A 116 13.09 -0.68 -15.27
CA PHE A 116 13.68 -1.51 -16.32
C PHE A 116 12.97 -2.85 -16.52
N TYR A 117 12.34 -3.39 -15.47
CA TYR A 117 11.78 -4.74 -15.49
C TYR A 117 10.26 -4.80 -15.36
N GLN A 118 9.56 -3.66 -15.40
CA GLN A 118 8.10 -3.65 -15.24
C GLN A 118 7.37 -4.46 -16.32
N LYS A 119 7.88 -4.48 -17.55
CA LYS A 119 7.31 -5.30 -18.64
C LYS A 119 7.28 -6.80 -18.34
N TYR A 120 8.07 -7.26 -17.37
CA TYR A 120 8.14 -8.64 -16.90
C TYR A 120 7.39 -8.86 -15.56
N GLY A 121 6.59 -7.88 -15.11
CA GLY A 121 5.78 -7.99 -13.88
C GLY A 121 6.54 -7.72 -12.58
N PHE A 122 7.70 -7.04 -12.62
CA PHE A 122 8.52 -6.81 -11.43
C PHE A 122 7.75 -6.04 -10.31
N LEU A 123 7.05 -4.95 -10.64
CA LEU A 123 6.24 -4.22 -9.66
C LEU A 123 5.05 -5.04 -9.19
N ASN A 124 4.42 -5.81 -10.07
CA ASN A 124 3.23 -6.59 -9.74
C ASN A 124 3.56 -7.62 -8.66
N GLU A 125 4.73 -8.25 -8.76
CA GLU A 125 5.23 -9.17 -7.74
C GLU A 125 5.53 -8.44 -6.41
N MET A 126 6.12 -7.24 -6.47
CA MET A 126 6.36 -6.45 -5.25
C MET A 126 5.05 -6.03 -4.57
N ASP A 127 4.10 -5.54 -5.36
CA ASP A 127 2.80 -5.07 -4.89
C ASP A 127 1.97 -6.21 -4.29
N TYR A 128 2.02 -7.38 -4.91
CA TYR A 128 1.37 -8.57 -4.38
C TYR A 128 1.89 -8.91 -2.97
N TRP A 129 3.20 -9.03 -2.79
CA TRP A 129 3.76 -9.45 -1.50
C TRP A 129 3.73 -8.36 -0.44
N ALA A 130 4.00 -7.10 -0.80
CA ALA A 130 4.11 -6.01 0.16
C ALA A 130 2.80 -5.22 0.33
N GLY A 131 2.16 -4.81 -0.78
CA GLY A 131 0.98 -3.95 -0.78
C GLY A 131 -0.35 -4.68 -0.59
N THR A 132 -0.37 -5.98 -0.91
CA THR A 132 -1.61 -6.78 -0.97
C THR A 132 -1.62 -7.85 0.13
N PHE A 133 -0.81 -8.91 -0.01
CA PHE A 133 -0.76 -10.02 0.94
C PHE A 133 -0.12 -9.60 2.28
N GLY A 134 1.06 -8.98 2.22
CA GLY A 134 1.79 -8.53 3.41
C GLY A 134 1.00 -7.52 4.23
N LEU A 135 0.26 -6.62 3.58
CA LEU A 135 -0.59 -5.63 4.26
C LEU A 135 -1.63 -6.31 5.17
N VAL A 136 -2.32 -7.35 4.69
CA VAL A 136 -3.30 -8.10 5.49
C VAL A 136 -2.63 -8.86 6.64
N VAL A 137 -1.45 -9.44 6.40
CA VAL A 137 -0.67 -10.13 7.44
C VAL A 137 -0.27 -9.16 8.55
N PHE A 138 0.25 -7.98 8.21
CA PHE A 138 0.59 -6.95 9.18
C PHE A 138 -0.64 -6.43 9.91
N ALA A 139 -1.76 -6.21 9.22
CA ALA A 139 -3.02 -5.80 9.82
C ALA A 139 -3.54 -6.81 10.85
N LEU A 140 -3.41 -8.12 10.58
CA LEU A 140 -3.76 -9.16 11.54
C LEU A 140 -2.82 -9.14 12.75
N ILE A 141 -1.50 -9.05 12.53
CA ILE A 141 -0.51 -9.01 13.60
C ILE A 141 -0.75 -7.80 14.50
N GLU A 142 -0.87 -6.58 13.94
CA GLU A 142 -1.07 -5.36 14.74
C GLU A 142 -2.39 -5.42 15.51
N THR A 143 -3.46 -5.94 14.89
CA THR A 143 -4.77 -6.06 15.55
C THR A 143 -4.69 -7.02 16.74
N VAL A 144 -4.04 -8.18 16.56
CA VAL A 144 -3.87 -9.17 17.64
C VAL A 144 -2.97 -8.61 18.76
N LEU A 145 -1.85 -7.97 18.40
CA LEU A 145 -0.96 -7.36 19.38
C LEU A 145 -1.66 -6.25 20.16
N PHE A 146 -2.40 -5.38 19.50
CA PHE A 146 -3.05 -4.24 20.14
C PHE A 146 -4.29 -4.64 20.95
N MET A 147 -5.18 -5.46 20.41
CA MET A 147 -6.44 -5.81 21.08
C MET A 147 -6.30 -6.95 22.09
N TRP A 148 -5.38 -7.90 21.88
CA TRP A 148 -5.29 -9.08 22.74
C TRP A 148 -4.04 -9.08 23.62
N VAL A 149 -2.87 -8.75 23.06
CA VAL A 149 -1.60 -8.79 23.84
C VAL A 149 -1.45 -7.56 24.74
N PHE A 150 -1.63 -6.35 24.20
CA PHE A 150 -1.63 -5.11 25.00
C PHE A 150 -2.85 -5.03 25.93
N GLY A 151 -3.97 -5.62 25.50
CA GLY A 151 -5.19 -5.80 26.26
C GLY A 151 -6.29 -4.83 25.82
N ALA A 152 -7.43 -5.38 25.42
CA ALA A 152 -8.52 -4.62 24.78
C ALA A 152 -9.01 -3.41 25.58
N ASP A 153 -9.07 -3.50 26.92
CA ASP A 153 -9.56 -2.40 27.74
C ASP A 153 -8.54 -1.25 27.83
N LYS A 154 -7.24 -1.58 27.82
CA LYS A 154 -6.17 -0.58 27.75
C LYS A 154 -6.12 0.07 26.38
N ALA A 155 -6.16 -0.73 25.32
CA ALA A 155 -6.26 -0.26 23.94
C ALA A 155 -7.46 0.68 23.74
N TRP A 156 -8.63 0.29 24.24
CA TRP A 156 -9.84 1.09 24.15
C TRP A 156 -9.73 2.41 24.91
N LYS A 157 -9.14 2.40 26.11
CA LYS A 157 -8.87 3.62 26.86
C LYS A 157 -7.95 4.55 26.07
N GLU A 158 -6.83 4.04 25.59
CA GLU A 158 -5.85 4.80 24.81
C GLU A 158 -6.47 5.43 23.56
N MET A 159 -7.31 4.68 22.83
CA MET A 159 -7.99 5.18 21.63
C MET A 159 -9.01 6.28 21.90
N ASN A 160 -9.58 6.34 23.10
CA ASN A 160 -10.56 7.35 23.52
C ASN A 160 -9.92 8.48 24.33
N GLU A 161 -8.63 8.38 24.65
CA GLU A 161 -7.91 9.38 25.43
C GLU A 161 -7.55 10.56 24.53
N GLY A 162 -7.91 11.79 24.95
CA GLY A 162 -7.64 13.01 24.18
C GLY A 162 -8.47 13.19 22.90
N GLY A 163 -9.44 12.32 22.62
CA GLY A 163 -10.30 12.42 21.44
C GLY A 163 -11.46 13.42 21.62
N ASP A 164 -11.74 14.20 20.58
CA ASP A 164 -12.90 15.12 20.55
C ASP A 164 -14.25 14.37 20.66
N PHE A 165 -14.26 13.09 20.23
CA PHE A 165 -15.41 12.20 20.28
C PHE A 165 -15.01 10.83 20.79
N GLN A 166 -15.89 10.24 21.61
CA GLN A 166 -15.74 8.85 22.02
C GLN A 166 -16.19 7.90 20.91
N ILE A 167 -15.42 6.85 20.69
CA ILE A 167 -15.72 5.81 19.72
C ILE A 167 -16.92 5.01 20.23
N PRO A 168 -17.95 4.75 19.41
CA PRO A 168 -19.10 3.96 19.83
C PRO A 168 -18.70 2.56 20.30
N ARG A 169 -19.27 2.11 21.43
CA ARG A 169 -18.92 0.83 22.07
C ARG A 169 -19.08 -0.41 21.17
N VAL A 170 -19.89 -0.32 20.12
CA VAL A 170 -19.98 -1.38 19.09
C VAL A 170 -18.61 -1.67 18.47
N PHE A 171 -17.79 -0.64 18.21
CA PHE A 171 -16.47 -0.81 17.64
C PHE A 171 -15.50 -1.55 18.57
N TYR A 172 -15.67 -1.47 19.89
CA TYR A 172 -14.89 -2.29 20.83
C TYR A 172 -15.07 -3.78 20.50
N PHE A 173 -16.31 -4.23 20.32
CA PHE A 173 -16.60 -5.63 19.97
C PHE A 173 -16.13 -5.97 18.55
N LEU A 174 -16.28 -5.06 17.59
CA LEU A 174 -15.80 -5.26 16.23
C LEU A 174 -14.29 -5.46 16.21
N MET A 175 -13.52 -4.54 16.80
CA MET A 175 -12.06 -4.62 16.81
C MET A 175 -11.53 -5.80 17.64
N LYS A 176 -12.20 -6.15 18.74
CA LYS A 176 -11.75 -7.25 19.61
C LYS A 176 -12.03 -8.63 19.04
N TYR A 177 -13.15 -8.81 18.34
CA TYR A 177 -13.60 -10.14 17.93
C TYR A 177 -13.81 -10.27 16.43
N ILE A 178 -14.54 -9.34 15.80
CA ILE A 178 -14.91 -9.49 14.39
C ILE A 178 -13.71 -9.26 13.46
N THR A 179 -12.99 -8.14 13.63
CA THR A 179 -11.85 -7.78 12.77
C THR A 179 -10.76 -8.86 12.76
N PRO A 180 -10.26 -9.37 13.92
CA PRO A 180 -9.26 -10.43 13.92
C PRO A 180 -9.75 -11.70 13.24
N VAL A 181 -11.01 -12.10 13.46
CA VAL A 181 -11.59 -13.32 12.87
C VAL A 181 -11.72 -13.16 11.35
N VAL A 182 -12.23 -12.03 10.87
CA VAL A 182 -12.36 -11.76 9.43
C VAL A 182 -10.99 -11.73 8.77
N LEU A 183 -10.01 -11.04 9.35
CA LEU A 183 -8.65 -10.99 8.82
C LEU A 183 -7.99 -12.38 8.82
N PHE A 184 -8.22 -13.19 9.85
CA PHE A 184 -7.69 -14.54 9.93
C PHE A 184 -8.30 -15.48 8.88
N VAL A 185 -9.62 -15.45 8.71
CA VAL A 185 -10.32 -16.23 7.67
C VAL A 185 -9.89 -15.79 6.27
N LEU A 186 -9.81 -14.48 6.03
CA LEU A 186 -9.34 -13.92 4.76
C LEU A 186 -7.91 -14.34 4.49
N MET A 187 -7.02 -14.26 5.48
CA MET A 187 -5.63 -14.69 5.34
C MET A 187 -5.52 -16.17 4.98
N ILE A 188 -6.27 -17.08 5.63
CA ILE A 188 -6.23 -18.51 5.29
C ILE A 188 -6.74 -18.74 3.87
N TRP A 189 -7.89 -18.18 3.53
CA TRP A 189 -8.48 -18.37 2.21
C TRP A 189 -7.54 -17.85 1.11
N TRP A 190 -7.01 -16.65 1.29
CA TRP A 190 -6.15 -16.01 0.32
C TRP A 190 -4.75 -16.66 0.24
N PHE A 191 -4.27 -17.22 1.35
CA PHE A 191 -3.05 -18.01 1.37
C PHE A 191 -3.16 -19.23 0.46
N ILE A 192 -4.29 -19.93 0.51
CA ILE A 192 -4.54 -21.12 -0.32
C ILE A 192 -4.77 -20.72 -1.78
N GLU A 193 -5.66 -19.75 -2.03
CA GLU A 193 -6.13 -19.40 -3.38
C GLU A 193 -5.09 -18.61 -4.19
N SER A 194 -4.30 -17.76 -3.53
CA SER A 194 -3.41 -16.82 -4.24
C SER A 194 -1.95 -16.98 -3.81
N ALA A 195 -1.65 -17.04 -2.50
CA ALA A 195 -0.25 -17.01 -2.07
C ALA A 195 0.53 -18.26 -2.48
N ILE A 196 -0.07 -19.46 -2.42
CA ILE A 196 0.57 -20.69 -2.87
C ILE A 196 0.83 -20.66 -4.39
N PRO A 197 -0.18 -20.45 -5.27
CA PRO A 197 0.06 -20.36 -6.71
C PRO A 197 1.08 -19.31 -7.10
N THR A 198 1.01 -18.10 -6.51
CA THR A 198 1.97 -17.03 -6.77
C THR A 198 3.37 -17.44 -6.31
N LEU A 199 3.52 -18.06 -5.15
CA LEU A 199 4.82 -18.54 -4.64
C LEU A 199 5.42 -19.59 -5.58
N LEU A 200 4.61 -20.50 -6.10
CA LEU A 200 4.98 -21.54 -7.07
C LEU A 200 5.17 -21.02 -8.50
N LEU A 201 4.90 -19.73 -8.74
CA LEU A 201 4.95 -19.09 -10.05
C LEU A 201 4.04 -19.78 -11.07
N GLU A 202 2.89 -20.28 -10.61
CA GLU A 202 1.86 -20.86 -11.47
C GLU A 202 1.32 -19.77 -12.42
N GLY A 203 1.24 -20.09 -13.72
CA GLY A 203 0.76 -19.14 -14.73
C GLY A 203 1.77 -18.07 -15.16
N VAL A 204 3.00 -18.06 -14.63
CA VAL A 204 4.06 -17.13 -15.06
C VAL A 204 4.87 -17.72 -16.22
N ASN A 205 5.04 -16.96 -17.30
CA ASN A 205 5.86 -17.40 -18.44
C ASN A 205 7.31 -17.66 -18.00
N GLU A 206 7.96 -18.68 -18.58
CA GLU A 206 9.36 -19.02 -18.24
C GLU A 206 10.34 -17.85 -18.40
N VAL A 207 10.08 -16.95 -19.36
CA VAL A 207 10.90 -15.76 -19.61
C VAL A 207 10.80 -14.73 -18.47
N ASP A 208 9.67 -14.69 -17.77
CA ASP A 208 9.37 -13.69 -16.75
C ASP A 208 9.86 -14.14 -15.36
N LYS A 209 9.95 -15.46 -15.12
CA LYS A 209 10.33 -16.04 -13.81
C LYS A 209 11.62 -15.46 -13.18
N PRO A 210 12.71 -15.19 -13.92
CA PRO A 210 13.91 -14.59 -13.32
C PRO A 210 13.65 -13.21 -12.70
N TYR A 211 12.74 -12.42 -13.29
CA TYR A 211 12.40 -11.09 -12.79
C TYR A 211 11.54 -11.15 -11.52
N TYR A 212 10.64 -12.14 -11.44
CA TYR A 212 9.89 -12.42 -10.21
C TYR A 212 10.82 -12.81 -9.05
N TRP A 213 11.79 -13.70 -9.31
CA TRP A 213 12.82 -14.03 -8.31
C TRP A 213 13.69 -12.83 -7.96
N GLY A 214 14.05 -11.99 -8.92
CA GLY A 214 14.77 -10.73 -8.68
C GLY A 214 13.99 -9.77 -7.77
N SER A 215 12.69 -9.64 -7.98
CA SER A 215 11.79 -8.85 -7.14
C SER A 215 11.74 -9.36 -5.71
N ARG A 216 11.57 -10.68 -5.53
CA ARG A 216 11.62 -11.33 -4.20
C ARG A 216 12.97 -11.14 -3.52
N ALA A 217 14.07 -11.30 -4.25
CA ALA A 217 15.41 -11.10 -3.72
C ALA A 217 15.60 -9.66 -3.22
N LEU A 218 15.15 -8.66 -3.99
CA LEU A 218 15.18 -7.25 -3.58
C LEU A 218 14.37 -7.03 -2.30
N MET A 219 13.15 -7.56 -2.22
CA MET A 219 12.32 -7.45 -1.01
C MET A 219 12.97 -8.12 0.20
N VAL A 220 13.53 -9.31 0.05
CA VAL A 220 14.25 -10.02 1.12
C VAL A 220 15.47 -9.23 1.56
N VAL A 221 16.24 -8.63 0.65
CA VAL A 221 17.38 -7.77 0.99
C VAL A 221 16.92 -6.55 1.79
N ILE A 222 15.85 -5.87 1.36
CA ILE A 222 15.26 -4.74 2.10
C ILE A 222 14.82 -5.19 3.48
N PHE A 223 14.08 -6.30 3.58
CA PHE A 223 13.56 -6.82 4.85
C PHE A 223 14.69 -7.21 5.82
N ILE A 224 15.70 -7.94 5.36
CA ILE A 224 16.88 -8.29 6.16
C ILE A 224 17.62 -7.02 6.59
N SER A 225 17.78 -6.04 5.70
CA SER A 225 18.44 -4.77 6.05
C SER A 225 17.70 -4.03 7.16
N LEU A 226 16.35 -4.02 7.14
CA LEU A 226 15.52 -3.44 8.19
C LEU A 226 15.67 -4.20 9.50
N ILE A 227 15.64 -5.54 9.50
CA ILE A 227 15.88 -6.34 10.71
C ILE A 227 17.25 -6.04 11.32
N LEU A 228 18.29 -5.94 10.49
CA LEU A 228 19.64 -5.61 10.97
C LEU A 228 19.71 -4.20 11.54
N LEU A 229 19.02 -3.23 10.94
CA LEU A 229 18.93 -1.87 11.46
C LEU A 229 18.18 -1.84 12.81
N VAL A 230 17.03 -2.52 12.92
CA VAL A 230 16.28 -2.63 14.18
C VAL A 230 17.11 -3.30 15.27
N ARG A 231 17.82 -4.39 14.95
CA ARG A 231 18.73 -5.06 15.89
C ARG A 231 19.84 -4.12 16.36
N LYS A 232 20.42 -3.33 15.44
CA LYS A 232 21.46 -2.35 15.77
C LYS A 232 20.93 -1.21 16.63
N ALA A 233 19.72 -0.73 16.34
CA ALA A 233 19.02 0.27 17.15
C ALA A 233 18.79 -0.24 18.58
N TRP A 234 18.26 -1.46 18.71
CA TRP A 234 18.05 -2.11 20.01
C TRP A 234 19.33 -2.24 20.82
N GLN A 235 20.42 -2.73 20.21
CA GLN A 235 21.72 -2.84 20.89
C GLN A 235 22.29 -1.49 21.33
N LYS A 236 22.03 -0.42 20.57
CA LYS A 236 22.44 0.94 20.92
C LYS A 236 21.61 1.47 22.10
N SER A 237 20.32 1.16 22.16
CA SER A 237 19.45 1.53 23.29
C SER A 237 19.93 0.86 24.59
N GLN A 238 20.18 -0.45 24.57
CA GLN A 238 20.70 -1.18 25.73
C GLN A 238 22.07 -0.69 26.23
N LYS A 239 22.90 -0.13 25.34
CA LYS A 239 24.19 0.48 25.71
C LYS A 239 24.07 1.89 26.29
N LYS A 240 22.93 2.57 26.12
CA LYS A 240 22.66 3.87 26.76
C LYS A 240 22.07 3.72 28.15
N GLU A 241 21.40 2.59 28.42
CA GLU A 241 20.78 2.28 29.72
C GLU A 241 21.77 1.68 30.73
N ASN A 242 22.94 1.20 30.28
CA ASN A 242 24.06 0.74 31.12
C ASN A 242 25.17 1.79 31.19
#